data_AF-A0AAJ1Q5E1-F1
#
_entry.id   AF-A0AAJ1Q5E1-F1
#
_cell.length_a   1.000
_cell.length_b   1.000
_cell.length_c   1.000
_cell.angle_alpha   90.00
_cell.angle_beta   90.00
_cell.angle_gamma   90.00
#
_symmetry.space_group_name_H-M   'P 1'
#
loop_
_entity.id
_entity.type
_entity.pdbx_description
1 polymer ?
#
loop_
_entity_poly.entity_id
_entity_poly.type
_entity_poly.pdbx_seq_one_letter_code
_entity_poly.pdbx_strand_id
1 'polypeptide(L)' 'MKLMLEEKELNLLNTINVKVNLDQYYSEEEIEEILDKIYLNESTNVGYNDQLSNELGNLADKIEKMRD' A
#
# COMPACT_ATOMS: atom_id res chain seq x y z
N MET A 1 -8.36 -8.33 9.03
CA MET A 1 -7.47 -8.99 8.06
C MET A 1 -6.00 -8.82 8.43
N LYS A 2 -5.14 -9.81 8.20
CA LYS A 2 -3.68 -9.69 8.40
C LYS A 2 -3.02 -9.37 7.05
N LEU A 3 -2.24 -8.28 6.97
CA LEU A 3 -1.52 -7.89 5.77
C LEU A 3 -0.26 -8.76 5.60
N MET A 4 -0.24 -9.63 4.59
CA MET A 4 0.93 -10.48 4.29
C MET A 4 1.85 -9.78 3.27
N LEU A 5 2.63 -8.81 3.75
CA LEU A 5 3.50 -8.00 2.92
C LEU A 5 4.98 -8.43 3.01
N GLU A 6 5.70 -8.30 1.90
CA GLU A 6 7.15 -8.48 1.81
C GLU A 6 7.90 -7.24 2.31
N GLU A 7 9.19 -7.38 2.63
CA GLU A 7 10.04 -6.26 3.06
C GLU A 7 10.05 -5.10 2.05
N LYS A 8 10.06 -5.41 0.75
CA LYS A 8 10.00 -4.39 -0.32
C LYS A 8 8.69 -3.58 -0.26
N GLU A 9 7.57 -4.23 0.07
CA GLU A 9 6.23 -3.63 0.12
C GLU A 9 6.08 -2.78 1.38
N LEU A 10 6.64 -3.23 2.50
CA LEU A 10 6.75 -2.42 3.71
C LEU A 10 7.60 -1.17 3.48
N ASN A 11 8.70 -1.30 2.74
CA ASN A 11 9.53 -0.16 2.36
C ASN A 11 8.78 0.83 1.46
N LEU A 12 7.96 0.34 0.52
CA LEU A 12 7.09 1.18 -0.29
C LEU A 12 6.04 1.92 0.54
N LEU A 13 5.43 1.26 1.52
CA LEU A 13 4.51 1.95 2.44
C LEU A 13 5.24 3.01 3.27
N ASN A 14 6.45 2.70 3.74
CA ASN A 14 7.25 3.65 4.51
C ASN A 14 7.66 4.89 3.69
N THR A 15 7.92 4.76 2.38
CA THR A 15 8.27 5.91 1.52
C THR A 15 7.12 6.90 1.41
N ILE A 16 5.88 6.42 1.50
CA ILE A 16 4.66 7.25 1.51
C ILE A 16 4.14 7.53 2.93
N ASN A 17 4.98 7.30 3.95
CA ASN A 17 4.70 7.54 5.36
C ASN A 17 3.49 6.74 5.92
N VAL A 18 3.23 5.56 5.35
CA VAL A 18 2.27 4.58 5.85
C VAL A 18 3.03 3.51 6.62
N LYS A 19 2.70 3.36 7.92
CA LYS A 19 3.32 2.35 8.78
C LYS A 19 2.37 1.19 8.99
N VAL A 20 2.80 0.02 8.57
CA VAL A 20 2.07 -1.24 8.77
C VAL A 20 2.90 -2.16 9.67
N ASN A 21 2.21 -2.78 10.63
CA ASN A 21 2.73 -3.82 11.48
C ASN A 21 2.23 -5.17 10.96
N LEU A 22 3.16 -6.02 10.53
CA LEU A 22 2.83 -7.34 9.99
C LEU A 22 2.13 -8.25 11.01
N ASP A 23 2.29 -8.03 12.32
CA ASP A 23 1.66 -8.85 13.35
C ASP A 23 0.28 -8.34 13.78
N GLN A 24 -0.17 -7.21 13.24
CA GLN A 24 -1.46 -6.63 13.52
C GLN A 24 -2.55 -7.15 12.58
N TYR A 25 -3.75 -7.31 13.12
CA TYR A 25 -4.97 -7.47 12.34
C TYR A 25 -5.61 -6.09 12.11
N TYR A 26 -5.88 -5.78 10.86
CA TYR A 26 -6.51 -4.53 10.41
C TYR A 26 -8.01 -4.71 10.18
N SER A 27 -8.81 -3.72 10.53
CA SER A 27 -10.21 -3.63 10.10
C SER A 27 -10.31 -3.33 8.60
N GLU A 28 -11.51 -3.46 8.01
CA GLU A 28 -11.73 -3.06 6.62
C GLU A 28 -11.50 -1.55 6.43
N GLU A 29 -11.95 -0.73 7.37
CA GLU A 29 -11.74 0.73 7.36
C GLU A 29 -10.25 1.10 7.40
N GLU A 30 -9.44 0.42 8.22
CA GLU A 30 -7.99 0.63 8.25
C GLU A 30 -7.31 0.23 6.94
N ILE A 31 -7.80 -0.82 6.28
CA ILE A 31 -7.31 -1.27 4.97
C ILE A 31 -7.67 -0.23 3.89
N GLU A 32 -8.89 0.29 3.90
CA GLU A 32 -9.33 1.35 2.99
C GLU A 32 -8.46 2.61 3.17
N GLU A 33 -8.18 3.03 4.40
CA GLU A 33 -7.29 4.18 4.64
C GLU A 33 -5.86 3.97 4.10
N ILE A 34 -5.36 2.73 4.14
CA ILE A 34 -4.05 2.37 3.58
C ILE A 34 -4.11 2.47 2.05
N LEU A 35 -5.14 1.88 1.43
CA LEU A 35 -5.35 1.90 -0.01
C LEU A 35 -5.49 3.33 -0.54
N ASP A 36 -6.28 4.18 0.13
CA ASP A 36 -6.46 5.59 -0.24
C ASP A 36 -5.13 6.34 -0.26
N LYS A 37 -4.26 6.10 0.72
CA LYS A 37 -2.92 6.71 0.76
C LYS A 37 -2.02 6.20 -0.37
N ILE A 38 -2.13 4.92 -0.72
CA ILE A 38 -1.39 4.33 -1.84
C ILE A 38 -1.86 4.97 -3.16
N TYR A 39 -3.16 5.01 -3.43
CA TYR A 39 -3.71 5.60 -4.66
C TYR A 39 -3.42 7.09 -4.78
N LEU A 40 -3.47 7.84 -3.67
CA LEU A 40 -3.08 9.24 -3.66
C LEU A 40 -1.61 9.42 -4.04
N ASN A 41 -0.72 8.59 -3.47
CA ASN A 41 0.71 8.67 -3.77
C ASN A 41 1.04 8.16 -5.17
N GLU A 42 0.38 7.11 -5.64
CA GLU A 42 0.47 6.67 -7.02
C GLU A 42 0.14 7.85 -7.94
N SER A 43 -1.07 8.38 -7.85
CA SER A 43 -1.57 9.48 -8.70
C SER A 43 -0.71 10.75 -8.64
N THR A 44 -0.15 11.09 -7.47
CA THR A 44 0.74 12.25 -7.34
C THR A 44 2.17 12.01 -7.84
N ASN A 45 2.63 10.76 -7.88
CA ASN A 45 3.95 10.39 -8.41
C ASN A 45 3.93 9.99 -9.88
N VAL A 46 2.77 9.74 -10.49
CA VAL A 46 2.60 9.58 -11.95
C VAL A 46 3.26 10.80 -12.64
N GLY A 47 4.35 10.56 -13.38
CA GLY A 47 5.11 11.59 -14.09
C GLY A 47 6.37 12.12 -13.38
N TYR A 48 6.53 11.90 -12.08
CA TYR A 48 7.79 12.16 -11.37
C TYR A 48 8.64 10.89 -11.24
N ASN A 49 7.99 9.76 -10.95
CA ASN A 49 8.63 8.47 -10.84
C ASN A 49 7.65 7.35 -11.20
N ASP A 50 7.57 7.05 -12.50
CA ASP A 50 6.66 6.03 -13.04
C ASP A 50 6.94 4.63 -12.47
N GLN A 51 8.19 4.33 -12.09
CA GLN A 51 8.51 3.07 -11.44
C GLN A 51 7.85 2.99 -10.05
N LEU A 52 7.98 4.04 -9.23
CA LEU A 52 7.36 4.09 -7.92
C LEU A 52 5.83 4.03 -8.02
N SER A 53 5.25 4.76 -8.99
CA SER A 53 3.80 4.71 -9.26
C SER A 53 3.34 3.29 -9.59
N ASN A 54 4.03 2.59 -10.48
CA ASN A 54 3.70 1.21 -10.84
C ASN A 54 3.87 0.25 -9.64
N GLU A 55 4.90 0.43 -8.82
CA GLU A 55 5.12 -0.37 -7.62
C GLU A 55 4.01 -0.15 -6.57
N LEU A 56 3.53 1.09 -6.42
CA LEU A 56 2.40 1.42 -5.56
C LEU A 56 1.08 0.82 -6.07
N GLY A 57 0.81 0.89 -7.39
CA GLY A 57 -0.38 0.26 -7.98
C GLY A 57 -0.39 -1.26 -7.78
N ASN A 58 0.75 -1.93 -8.01
CA ASN A 58 0.88 -3.36 -7.76
C ASN A 58 0.65 -3.72 -6.29
N LEU A 59 1.07 -2.85 -5.36
CA LEU A 59 0.84 -3.05 -3.94
C LEU A 59 -0.64 -2.88 -3.57
N ALA A 60 -1.33 -1.87 -4.14
CA ALA A 60 -2.76 -1.68 -3.95
C ALA A 60 -3.54 -2.91 -4.40
N ASP A 61 -3.29 -3.40 -5.63
CA ASP A 61 -3.92 -4.62 -6.17
C ASP A 61 -3.71 -5.84 -5.27
N LYS A 62 -2.52 -5.96 -4.67
CA LYS A 62 -2.21 -7.07 -3.76
C LYS A 62 -3.03 -6.97 -2.47
N ILE A 63 -3.16 -5.77 -1.89
CA ILE A 63 -3.94 -5.54 -0.67
C ILE A 63 -5.43 -5.76 -0.92
N GLU A 64 -5.96 -5.30 -2.07
CA GLU A 64 -7.35 -5.57 -2.46
C GLU A 64 -7.65 -7.06 -2.59
N LYS A 65 -6.76 -7.83 -3.23
CA LYS A 65 -6.91 -9.29 -3.35
C LYS A 65 -6.85 -10.03 -2.01
N MET A 66 -6.28 -9.43 -0.97
CA MET A 66 -6.33 -10.02 0.37
C MET A 66 -7.66 -9.72 1.05
N ARG A 67 -8.27 -8.56 0.75
CA ARG A 67 -9.55 -8.10 1.31
C ARG A 67 -10.71 -8.98 0.83
N ASP A 68 -10.70 -9.35 -0.45
CA ASP A 68 -11.68 -10.23 -1.10
C ASP A 68 -11.60 -11.69 -0.61
#